data_AF-A0A933N5M4-F1
#
_entry.id   AF-A0A933N5M4-F1
#
_cell.length_a   1.000
_cell.length_b   1.000
_cell.length_c   1.000
_cell.angle_alpha   90.00
_cell.angle_beta   90.00
_cell.angle_gamma   90.00
#
_symmetry.space_group_name_H-M   'P 1'
#
loop_
_entity.id
_entity.type
_entity.pdbx_description
1 polymer ?
#
loop_
_entity_poly.entity_id
_entity_poly.type
_entity_poly.pdbx_seq_one_letter_code
_entity_poly.pdbx_strand_id
1 'polypeptide(L)'
;MKEVMLRLVDVPMVRMFVLAGILFLMIAVLGKIEGKIEPGRIGRIGAAILGAVLIVIGLVMQYGETPDMYSRLPPNLIASMQQQGVVAVAAPASAVPAAPAIPIKVVSGTYGRNCNAKAGNATTQLAKACDGQGSCDFVIDPATLEDPAPTCSKDFAAEWKCGDGNAVYSAALSALSGKNDKLRLSCAG
;
A
#
# COMPACT_ATOMS: atom_id res chain seq x y z
N MET A 1 -1.40 -30.15 8.46
CA MET A 1 -0.77 -29.55 9.66
C MET A 1 0.51 -28.76 9.38
N LYS A 2 1.32 -29.08 8.35
CA LYS A 2 2.54 -28.32 8.01
C LYS A 2 2.26 -26.95 7.33
N GLU A 3 1.19 -26.83 6.56
CA GLU A 3 0.81 -25.58 5.88
C GLU A 3 0.32 -24.48 6.85
N VAL A 4 -0.27 -24.86 7.97
CA VAL A 4 -0.70 -23.90 9.02
C VAL A 4 0.52 -23.35 9.76
N MET A 5 1.55 -24.18 9.98
CA MET A 5 2.81 -23.72 10.59
C MET A 5 3.58 -22.77 9.67
N LEU A 6 3.61 -23.00 8.36
CA LEU A 6 4.28 -22.08 7.43
C LEU A 6 3.56 -20.74 7.27
N ARG A 7 2.22 -20.70 7.37
CA ARG A 7 1.45 -19.44 7.34
C ARG A 7 1.46 -18.68 8.66
N LEU A 8 1.74 -19.35 9.79
CA LEU A 8 1.89 -18.69 11.09
C LEU A 8 3.31 -18.17 11.35
N VAL A 9 4.31 -18.68 10.61
CA VAL A 9 5.72 -18.25 10.61
C VAL A 9 6.00 -17.16 9.55
N ASP A 10 4.99 -16.72 8.80
CA ASP A 10 5.08 -15.62 7.81
C ASP A 10 4.39 -14.33 8.27
N VAL A 11 4.12 -14.19 9.58
CA VAL A 11 4.03 -12.84 10.14
C VAL A 11 5.46 -12.31 10.08
N PRO A 12 5.75 -11.22 9.36
CA PRO A 12 7.12 -10.77 9.16
C PRO A 12 7.76 -10.69 10.54
N MET A 13 8.86 -11.42 10.76
CA MET A 13 9.54 -11.51 12.06
C MET A 13 9.73 -10.11 12.68
N VAL A 14 9.91 -9.11 11.81
CA VAL A 14 9.88 -7.67 12.08
C VAL A 14 8.68 -7.22 12.93
N ARG A 15 7.44 -7.57 12.56
CA ARG A 15 6.23 -7.25 13.34
C ARG A 15 6.27 -7.88 14.73
N MET A 16 6.84 -9.07 14.88
CA MET A 16 6.99 -9.70 16.20
C MET A 16 8.01 -8.96 17.06
N PHE A 17 9.14 -8.51 16.50
CA PHE A 17 10.12 -7.70 17.23
C PHE A 17 9.57 -6.35 17.70
N VAL A 18 8.80 -5.66 16.86
CA VAL A 18 8.15 -4.39 17.22
C VAL A 18 7.07 -4.61 18.29
N LEU A 19 6.22 -5.63 18.15
CA LEU A 19 5.19 -5.94 19.14
C LEU A 19 5.79 -6.33 20.50
N ALA A 20 6.85 -7.14 20.50
CA ALA A 20 7.58 -7.50 21.71
C ALA A 20 8.21 -6.27 22.37
N GLY A 21 8.81 -5.37 21.59
CA GLY A 21 9.38 -4.13 22.09
C GLY A 21 8.34 -3.20 22.75
N ILE A 22 7.17 -3.04 22.13
CA ILE A 22 6.06 -2.26 22.71
C ILE A 22 5.57 -2.88 24.02
N LEU A 23 5.46 -4.21 24.08
CA LEU A 23 5.05 -4.92 25.30
C LEU A 23 6.03 -4.67 26.46
N PHE A 24 7.34 -4.74 26.20
CA PHE A 24 8.36 -4.45 27.22
C PHE A 24 8.33 -2.99 27.68
N LEU A 25 8.07 -2.03 26.79
CA LEU A 25 7.88 -0.63 27.17
C LEU A 25 6.63 -0.43 28.03
N MET A 26 5.52 -1.11 27.72
CA MET A 26 4.31 -1.07 28.54
C MET A 26 4.57 -1.58 29.95
N ILE A 27 5.36 -2.66 30.12
CA ILE A 27 5.75 -3.16 31.45
C ILE A 27 6.60 -2.13 32.21
N ALA A 28 7.52 -1.44 31.52
CA ALA A 28 8.36 -0.40 32.13
C ALA A 28 7.55 0.81 32.62
N VAL A 29 6.53 1.23 31.87
CA VAL A 29 5.67 2.39 32.20
C VAL A 29 4.60 2.04 33.23
N LEU A 30 3.88 0.93 33.03
CA LEU A 30 2.75 0.56 33.88
C LEU A 30 3.22 0.06 35.26
N GLY A 31 4.36 -0.63 35.33
CA GLY A 31 5.08 -0.93 36.58
C GLY A 31 4.36 -1.80 37.63
N LYS A 32 3.06 -2.08 37.46
CA LYS A 32 2.19 -2.84 38.36
C LYS A 32 1.35 -3.79 37.52
N ILE A 33 1.84 -5.01 37.33
CA ILE A 33 1.09 -6.08 36.70
C ILE A 33 0.61 -6.98 37.83
N GLU A 34 -0.62 -6.75 38.26
CA GLU A 34 -1.43 -7.65 39.11
C GLU A 34 -0.67 -8.41 40.22
N GLY A 35 -0.27 -7.67 41.24
CA GLY A 35 -0.32 -8.15 42.63
C GLY A 35 0.74 -9.13 43.15
N LYS A 36 1.65 -9.67 42.32
CA LYS A 36 2.71 -10.58 42.83
C LYS A 36 4.13 -10.40 42.27
N ILE A 37 4.32 -9.61 41.22
CA ILE A 37 5.64 -9.36 40.64
C ILE A 37 5.78 -7.87 40.38
N GLU A 38 6.41 -7.16 41.31
CA GLU A 38 6.68 -5.74 41.20
C GLU A 38 8.10 -5.52 40.66
N PRO A 39 8.26 -5.08 39.40
CA PRO A 39 9.58 -4.74 38.90
C PRO A 39 10.10 -3.54 39.68
N GLY A 40 11.14 -3.78 40.49
CA GLY A 40 11.90 -2.73 41.14
C GLY A 40 12.47 -1.73 40.14
N ARG A 41 13.10 -0.66 40.62
CA ARG A 41 13.65 0.40 39.76
C ARG A 41 14.58 -0.16 38.67
N ILE A 42 15.40 -1.16 39.02
CA ILE A 42 16.29 -1.87 38.10
C ILE A 42 15.51 -2.67 37.04
N GLY A 43 14.45 -3.36 37.43
CA GLY A 43 13.62 -4.16 36.51
C GLY A 43 12.90 -3.30 35.47
N ARG A 44 12.39 -2.13 35.87
CA ARG A 44 11.76 -1.17 34.95
C ARG A 44 12.76 -0.56 33.96
N ILE A 45 13.95 -0.19 34.43
CA ILE A 45 15.01 0.34 33.56
C ILE A 45 15.47 -0.74 32.57
N GLY A 46 15.65 -1.98 33.02
CA GLY A 46 16.01 -3.11 32.15
C GLY A 46 14.98 -3.37 31.05
N ALA A 47 13.68 -3.39 31.40
CA ALA A 47 12.60 -3.55 30.43
C ALA A 47 12.53 -2.41 29.41
N ALA A 48 12.78 -1.16 29.85
CA ALA A 48 12.80 0.00 28.96
C ALA A 48 13.93 -0.08 27.93
N ILE A 49 15.15 -0.42 28.37
CA ILE A 49 16.31 -0.54 27.47
C ILE A 49 16.09 -1.68 26.48
N LEU A 50 15.66 -2.86 26.96
CA LEU A 50 15.42 -4.01 26.10
C LEU A 50 14.32 -3.73 25.08
N GLY A 51 13.20 -3.10 25.50
CA GLY A 51 12.10 -2.74 24.62
C GLY A 51 12.51 -1.73 23.54
N ALA A 52 13.27 -0.70 23.91
CA ALA A 52 13.78 0.29 22.95
C ALA A 52 14.74 -0.34 21.91
N VAL A 53 15.66 -1.20 22.36
CA VAL A 53 16.59 -1.91 21.46
C VAL A 53 15.83 -2.80 20.46
N LEU A 54 14.81 -3.53 20.91
CA LEU A 54 13.99 -4.38 20.02
C LEU A 54 13.20 -3.56 18.99
N ILE A 55 12.66 -2.41 19.36
CA ILE A 55 11.95 -1.50 18.43
C ILE A 55 12.93 -0.92 17.40
N VAL A 56 14.11 -0.48 17.83
CA VAL A 56 15.13 0.07 16.92
C VAL A 56 15.59 -0.99 15.92
N ILE A 57 15.86 -2.22 16.37
CA ILE A 57 16.23 -3.33 15.48
C ILE A 57 15.08 -3.64 14.49
N GLY A 58 13.84 -3.71 14.98
CA GLY A 58 12.67 -3.92 14.13
C GLY A 58 12.51 -2.84 13.06
N LEU A 59 12.67 -1.56 13.44
CA LEU A 59 12.61 -0.43 12.50
C LEU A 59 13.78 -0.45 11.51
N VAL A 60 15.01 -0.71 11.96
CA VAL A 60 16.18 -0.79 11.06
C VAL A 60 16.01 -1.89 10.01
N MET A 61 15.46 -3.04 10.39
CA MET A 61 15.13 -4.12 9.44
C MET A 61 14.00 -3.68 8.49
N GLN A 62 12.98 -2.99 9.01
CA GLN A 62 11.85 -2.50 8.21
C GLN A 62 12.23 -1.39 7.22
N TYR A 63 13.19 -0.54 7.58
CA TYR A 63 13.71 0.52 6.70
C TYR A 63 14.88 0.05 5.83
N GLY A 64 15.53 -1.07 6.20
CA GLY A 64 16.60 -1.71 5.43
C GLY A 64 16.11 -2.59 4.28
N GLU A 65 14.83 -2.99 4.28
CA GLU A 65 14.13 -3.52 3.10
C GLU A 65 13.76 -2.39 2.12
N THR A 66 14.75 -1.57 1.79
CA THR A 66 14.66 -0.60 0.71
C THR A 66 14.22 -1.30 -0.58
N PRO A 67 13.28 -0.72 -1.34
CA PRO A 67 12.80 -1.21 -2.64
C PRO A 67 13.88 -1.42 -3.73
N ASP A 68 15.15 -1.21 -3.40
CA ASP A 68 16.33 -1.34 -4.28
C ASP A 68 16.66 -2.79 -4.70
N MET A 69 16.16 -3.82 -4.01
CA MET A 69 16.39 -5.21 -4.46
C MET A 69 15.68 -5.48 -5.79
N TYR A 70 14.45 -4.98 -5.97
CA TYR A 70 13.69 -5.11 -7.22
C TYR A 70 14.35 -4.38 -8.39
N SER A 71 15.07 -3.28 -8.12
CA SER A 71 15.74 -2.46 -9.12
C SER A 71 17.06 -3.06 -9.63
N ARG A 72 17.60 -4.09 -8.98
CA ARG A 72 18.85 -4.78 -9.39
C ARG A 72 18.63 -6.16 -10.01
N LEU A 73 17.39 -6.64 -10.07
CA LEU A 73 17.08 -7.85 -10.82
C LEU A 73 17.02 -7.51 -12.32
N PRO A 74 17.74 -8.23 -13.20
CA PRO A 74 17.56 -8.07 -14.63
C PRO A 74 16.11 -8.45 -14.99
N PRO A 75 15.44 -7.73 -15.92
CA PRO A 75 14.01 -7.92 -16.21
C PRO A 75 13.65 -9.36 -16.60
N ASN A 76 14.60 -10.09 -17.15
CA ASN A 76 14.55 -11.50 -17.52
C ASN A 76 14.43 -12.46 -16.32
N LEU A 77 14.92 -12.09 -15.12
CA LEU A 77 14.73 -12.88 -13.89
C LEU A 77 13.36 -12.64 -13.25
N ILE A 78 12.82 -11.43 -13.37
CA ILE A 78 11.47 -11.09 -12.90
C ILE A 78 10.41 -11.85 -13.72
N ALA A 79 10.62 -11.98 -15.03
CA ALA A 79 9.78 -12.77 -15.92
C ALA A 79 9.81 -14.29 -15.60
N SER A 80 10.96 -14.84 -15.17
CA SER A 80 11.08 -16.26 -14.83
C SER A 80 10.57 -16.61 -13.42
N MET A 81 10.60 -15.66 -12.47
CA MET A 81 10.06 -15.89 -11.12
C MET A 81 8.53 -15.95 -11.08
N GLN A 82 7.83 -15.29 -12.01
CA GLN A 82 6.38 -15.48 -12.19
C GLN A 82 6.02 -16.88 -12.74
N GLN A 83 6.99 -17.62 -13.28
CA GLN A 83 6.74 -18.90 -13.96
C GLN A 83 7.12 -20.15 -13.17
N GLN A 84 7.79 -20.03 -12.02
CA GLN A 84 8.30 -21.21 -11.30
C GLN A 84 7.50 -21.60 -10.04
N GLY A 85 6.35 -20.97 -9.81
CA GLY A 85 5.42 -21.30 -8.72
C GLY A 85 4.08 -21.90 -9.15
N VAL A 86 3.85 -22.12 -10.44
CA VAL A 86 2.65 -22.79 -10.95
C VAL A 86 3.09 -23.95 -11.83
N VAL A 87 3.32 -25.12 -11.20
CA VAL A 87 2.85 -26.34 -11.86
C VAL A 87 1.38 -26.10 -12.09
N ALA A 88 1.05 -25.80 -13.34
CA ALA A 88 -0.30 -25.80 -13.85
C ALA A 88 -0.83 -27.22 -13.65
N VAL A 89 -1.36 -27.50 -12.46
CA VAL A 89 -2.52 -28.37 -12.39
C VAL A 89 -3.53 -27.62 -13.24
N ALA A 90 -3.82 -28.18 -14.41
CA ALA A 90 -4.98 -27.79 -15.20
C ALA A 90 -6.21 -28.04 -14.32
N ALA A 91 -6.47 -27.14 -13.38
CA ALA A 91 -7.79 -26.91 -12.88
C ALA A 91 -8.59 -26.47 -14.11
N PRO A 92 -9.78 -27.04 -14.36
CA PRO A 92 -10.68 -26.40 -15.30
C PRO A 92 -10.79 -24.95 -14.88
N ALA A 93 -10.79 -24.04 -15.85
CA ALA A 93 -10.97 -22.62 -15.64
C ALA A 93 -12.28 -22.38 -14.91
N SER A 94 -12.24 -22.49 -13.58
CA SER A 94 -13.14 -21.78 -12.70
C SER A 94 -12.69 -20.35 -12.85
N ALA A 95 -13.30 -19.65 -13.81
CA ALA A 95 -13.45 -18.21 -13.70
C ALA A 95 -13.82 -17.96 -12.24
N VAL A 96 -12.92 -17.33 -11.48
CA VAL A 96 -13.35 -16.67 -10.27
C VAL A 96 -14.53 -15.83 -10.74
N PRO A 97 -15.73 -15.97 -10.16
CA PRO A 97 -16.77 -15.00 -10.43
C PRO A 97 -16.10 -13.68 -10.13
N ALA A 98 -15.92 -12.83 -11.15
CA ALA A 98 -15.61 -11.44 -10.92
C ALA A 98 -16.68 -11.02 -9.91
N ALA A 99 -16.30 -10.84 -8.65
CA ALA A 99 -17.20 -10.31 -7.64
C ALA A 99 -17.88 -9.10 -8.30
N PRO A 100 -19.21 -8.94 -8.18
CA PRO A 100 -19.97 -7.98 -8.96
C PRO A 100 -19.26 -6.63 -8.87
N ALA A 101 -18.54 -6.30 -9.93
CA ALA A 101 -17.63 -5.19 -9.95
C ALA A 101 -18.54 -3.97 -9.98
N ILE A 102 -18.69 -3.31 -8.84
CA ILE A 102 -19.51 -2.11 -8.75
C ILE A 102 -18.88 -1.10 -9.72
N PRO A 103 -19.62 -0.61 -10.73
CA PRO A 103 -19.02 0.19 -11.78
C PRO A 103 -18.50 1.51 -11.20
N ILE A 104 -17.28 1.86 -11.54
CA ILE A 104 -16.69 3.17 -11.24
C ILE A 104 -17.43 4.22 -12.07
N LYS A 105 -17.76 5.33 -11.41
CA LYS A 105 -18.29 6.54 -12.03
C LYS A 105 -17.42 7.72 -11.61
N VAL A 106 -16.60 8.21 -12.52
CA VAL A 106 -15.68 9.31 -12.25
C VAL A 106 -16.48 10.60 -12.01
N VAL A 107 -16.14 11.31 -10.95
CA VAL A 107 -16.74 12.60 -10.58
C VAL A 107 -15.83 13.74 -11.01
N SER A 108 -14.54 13.64 -10.70
CA SER A 108 -13.55 14.66 -11.04
C SER A 108 -12.17 14.04 -11.23
N GLY A 109 -11.39 14.58 -12.17
CA GLY A 109 -9.97 14.26 -12.35
C GLY A 109 -9.20 15.55 -12.59
N THR A 110 -8.29 15.88 -11.68
CA THR A 110 -7.48 17.09 -11.74
C THR A 110 -6.00 16.75 -11.77
N TYR A 111 -5.31 17.25 -12.79
CA TYR A 111 -3.87 17.14 -12.96
C TYR A 111 -3.20 18.50 -12.79
N GLY A 112 -2.36 18.65 -11.76
CA GLY A 112 -1.57 19.85 -11.47
C GLY A 112 -2.29 20.89 -10.60
N ARG A 113 -3.15 20.46 -9.67
CA ARG A 113 -3.82 21.36 -8.71
C ARG A 113 -2.80 22.19 -7.92
N ASN A 114 -1.67 21.59 -7.55
CA ASN A 114 -0.56 22.30 -6.90
C ASN A 114 0.12 23.35 -7.79
N CYS A 115 -0.10 23.30 -9.11
CA CYS A 115 0.44 24.22 -10.10
C CYS A 115 -0.62 25.19 -10.65
N ASN A 116 -1.72 25.41 -9.93
CA ASN A 116 -2.88 26.21 -10.37
C ASN A 116 -3.55 25.70 -11.66
N ALA A 117 -3.45 24.40 -11.96
CA ALA A 117 -4.19 23.82 -13.07
C ALA A 117 -5.69 23.89 -12.81
N LYS A 118 -6.46 24.01 -13.90
CA LYS A 118 -7.91 24.02 -13.84
C LYS A 118 -8.43 22.70 -13.28
N ALA A 119 -9.21 22.78 -12.20
CA ALA A 119 -9.89 21.62 -11.65
C ALA A 119 -10.72 20.92 -12.74
N GLY A 120 -10.57 19.60 -12.80
CA GLY A 120 -11.28 18.76 -13.74
C GLY A 120 -10.68 18.66 -15.15
N ASN A 121 -9.49 19.19 -15.40
CA ASN A 121 -8.81 19.11 -16.71
C ASN A 121 -8.58 17.66 -17.20
N ALA A 122 -8.43 16.69 -16.30
CA ALA A 122 -8.22 15.28 -16.64
C ALA A 122 -9.50 14.43 -16.52
N THR A 123 -10.64 15.02 -16.15
CA THR A 123 -11.88 14.27 -15.86
C THR A 123 -12.35 13.45 -17.05
N THR A 124 -12.39 14.04 -18.24
CA THR A 124 -12.88 13.37 -19.45
C THR A 124 -12.05 12.15 -19.82
N GLN A 125 -10.72 12.24 -19.71
CA GLN A 125 -9.82 11.14 -20.03
C GLN A 125 -9.89 10.03 -18.98
N LEU A 126 -9.97 10.43 -17.70
CA LEU A 126 -10.11 9.48 -16.60
C LEU A 126 -11.46 8.73 -16.68
N ALA A 127 -12.55 9.45 -16.92
CA ALA A 127 -13.88 8.89 -17.13
C ALA A 127 -13.89 7.91 -18.31
N LYS A 128 -13.32 8.30 -19.45
CA LYS A 128 -13.23 7.42 -20.63
C LYS A 128 -12.46 6.13 -20.37
N ALA A 129 -11.43 6.17 -19.53
CA ALA A 129 -10.60 5.02 -19.22
C ALA A 129 -11.23 4.09 -18.16
N CYS A 130 -11.91 4.66 -17.16
CA CYS A 130 -12.30 3.92 -15.95
C CYS A 130 -13.80 3.78 -15.73
N ASP A 131 -14.66 4.57 -16.40
CA ASP A 131 -16.11 4.46 -16.21
C ASP A 131 -16.61 3.06 -16.61
N GLY A 132 -17.46 2.49 -15.76
CA GLY A 132 -18.05 1.16 -15.97
C GLY A 132 -17.17 -0.02 -15.55
N GLN A 133 -15.92 0.20 -15.14
CA GLN A 133 -15.04 -0.85 -14.62
C GLN A 133 -15.16 -0.97 -13.09
N GLY A 134 -14.92 -2.14 -12.50
CA GLY A 134 -14.82 -2.27 -11.03
C GLY A 134 -13.43 -1.95 -10.47
N SER A 135 -12.40 -1.97 -11.32
CA SER A 135 -11.03 -1.62 -11.00
C SER A 135 -10.33 -1.13 -12.26
N CYS A 136 -9.65 0.01 -12.20
CA CYS A 136 -8.99 0.66 -13.32
C CYS A 136 -7.62 1.20 -12.89
N ASP A 137 -6.57 0.87 -13.64
CA ASP A 137 -5.24 1.45 -13.46
C ASP A 137 -5.01 2.53 -14.54
N PHE A 138 -5.30 3.78 -14.19
CA PHE A 138 -5.12 4.92 -15.09
C PHE A 138 -3.64 5.36 -15.11
N VAL A 139 -3.01 5.29 -16.28
CA VAL A 139 -1.64 5.78 -16.47
C VAL A 139 -1.66 7.28 -16.71
N ILE A 140 -0.99 8.03 -15.85
CA ILE A 140 -0.88 9.48 -15.93
C ILE A 140 0.28 9.77 -16.89
N ASP A 141 -0.05 10.00 -18.16
CA ASP A 141 0.92 10.44 -19.16
C ASP A 141 0.76 11.95 -19.41
N PRO A 142 1.72 12.79 -18.98
CA PRO A 142 1.72 14.23 -19.25
C PRO A 142 1.68 14.57 -20.74
N ALA A 143 2.05 13.64 -21.64
CA ALA A 143 1.94 13.87 -23.08
C ALA A 143 0.50 13.78 -23.59
N THR A 144 -0.39 13.08 -22.87
CA THR A 144 -1.80 12.88 -23.25
C THR A 144 -2.77 13.79 -22.51
N LEU A 145 -2.33 14.29 -21.35
CA LEU A 145 -3.04 15.30 -20.57
C LEU A 145 -2.51 16.66 -21.03
N GLU A 146 -3.34 17.54 -21.59
CA GLU A 146 -2.93 18.89 -21.95
C GLU A 146 -2.24 19.56 -20.76
N ASP A 147 -0.93 19.72 -20.85
CA ASP A 147 -0.10 20.19 -19.75
C ASP A 147 -0.16 21.73 -19.65
N PRO A 148 -0.80 22.30 -18.61
CA PRO A 148 -0.89 23.74 -18.46
C PRO A 148 0.40 24.40 -17.93
N ALA A 149 1.41 23.65 -17.48
CA ALA A 149 2.63 24.22 -16.88
C ALA A 149 3.82 23.22 -16.85
N PRO A 150 4.65 23.15 -17.89
CA PRO A 150 5.71 22.14 -18.02
C PRO A 150 6.85 22.24 -16.97
N THR A 151 6.90 23.32 -16.19
CA THR A 151 7.98 23.60 -15.23
C THR A 151 7.66 23.21 -13.78
N CYS A 152 6.50 22.59 -13.53
CA CYS A 152 6.01 22.28 -12.18
C CYS A 152 5.78 20.77 -12.03
N SER A 153 6.30 20.18 -10.95
CA SER A 153 5.97 18.80 -10.55
C SER A 153 4.51 18.75 -10.16
N LYS A 154 3.68 18.16 -11.01
CA LYS A 154 2.22 18.16 -10.81
C LYS A 154 1.82 17.12 -9.78
N ASP A 155 0.69 17.35 -9.13
CA ASP A 155 -0.09 16.33 -8.44
C ASP A 155 -1.20 15.81 -9.37
N PHE A 156 -1.76 14.65 -9.05
CA PHE A 156 -2.97 14.17 -9.71
C PHE A 156 -3.96 13.75 -8.63
N ALA A 157 -5.17 14.29 -8.68
CA ALA A 157 -6.25 13.97 -7.76
C ALA A 157 -7.47 13.52 -8.56
N ALA A 158 -8.04 12.38 -8.18
CA ALA A 158 -9.28 11.88 -8.75
C ALA A 158 -10.31 11.61 -7.68
N GLU A 159 -11.56 11.84 -8.03
CA GLU A 159 -12.72 11.49 -7.24
C GLU A 159 -13.67 10.64 -8.08
N TRP A 160 -14.20 9.57 -7.50
CA TRP A 160 -15.14 8.66 -8.16
C TRP A 160 -16.20 8.15 -7.19
N LYS A 161 -17.29 7.65 -7.74
CA LYS A 161 -18.34 6.94 -7.02
C LYS A 161 -18.39 5.50 -7.51
N CYS A 162 -18.90 4.62 -6.65
CA CYS A 162 -19.10 3.22 -6.99
C CYS A 162 -20.60 2.98 -7.19
N GLY A 163 -21.01 2.69 -8.43
CA GLY A 163 -22.38 2.35 -8.80
C GLY A 163 -23.37 3.45 -8.47
N ASP A 164 -24.51 3.04 -7.91
CA ASP A 164 -25.55 3.95 -7.39
C ASP A 164 -25.25 4.46 -5.97
N GLY A 165 -24.06 4.15 -5.44
CA GLY A 165 -23.61 4.61 -4.15
C GLY A 165 -23.43 6.13 -4.09
N ASN A 166 -23.75 6.71 -2.94
CA ASN A 166 -23.52 8.14 -2.69
C ASN A 166 -22.11 8.45 -2.18
N ALA A 167 -21.34 7.41 -1.82
CA ALA A 167 -19.97 7.55 -1.33
C ALA A 167 -19.05 8.04 -2.45
N VAL A 168 -18.40 9.18 -2.21
CA VAL A 168 -17.32 9.70 -3.07
C VAL A 168 -16.00 9.20 -2.52
N TYR A 169 -15.31 8.42 -3.33
CA TYR A 169 -13.94 7.99 -3.10
C TYR A 169 -12.99 8.99 -3.73
N SER A 170 -11.84 9.20 -3.10
CA SER A 170 -10.82 10.12 -3.59
C SER A 170 -9.45 9.49 -3.47
N ALA A 171 -8.60 9.68 -4.48
CA ALA A 171 -7.20 9.31 -4.43
C ALA A 171 -6.36 10.42 -5.04
N ALA A 172 -5.19 10.64 -4.45
CA ALA A 172 -4.26 11.66 -4.91
C ALA A 172 -2.83 11.15 -4.90
N LEU A 173 -2.06 11.55 -5.92
CA LEU A 173 -0.64 11.35 -6.04
C LEU A 173 0.03 12.72 -5.96
N SER A 174 0.74 12.96 -4.85
CA SER A 174 1.39 14.25 -4.57
C SER A 174 2.73 14.42 -5.28
N ALA A 175 3.35 13.32 -5.70
CA ALA A 175 4.66 13.32 -6.36
C ALA A 175 4.60 12.38 -7.57
N LEU A 176 4.36 12.98 -8.74
CA LEU A 176 4.48 12.27 -10.01
C LEU A 176 5.97 12.15 -10.34
N SER A 177 6.47 10.91 -10.38
CA SER A 177 7.86 10.60 -10.72
C SER A 177 8.15 10.75 -12.22
N GLY A 178 7.11 10.90 -13.06
CA GLY A 178 7.23 11.22 -14.47
C GLY A 178 6.31 10.36 -15.35
N LYS A 179 6.84 9.88 -16.47
CA LYS A 179 6.10 9.01 -17.39
C LYS A 179 5.85 7.65 -16.72
N ASN A 180 4.60 7.19 -16.67
CA ASN A 180 4.12 5.91 -16.14
C ASN A 180 3.63 5.87 -14.68
N ASP A 181 3.42 7.00 -14.03
CA ASP A 181 2.69 6.99 -12.75
C ASP A 181 1.28 6.42 -12.96
N LYS A 182 0.84 5.51 -12.09
CA LYS A 182 -0.46 4.84 -12.21
C LYS A 182 -1.33 5.16 -11.01
N LEU A 183 -2.53 5.64 -11.28
CA LEU A 183 -3.57 5.76 -10.28
C LEU A 183 -4.54 4.59 -10.39
N ARG A 184 -4.64 3.80 -9.33
CA ARG A 184 -5.61 2.72 -9.22
C ARG A 184 -6.91 3.24 -8.62
N LEU A 185 -8.00 3.13 -9.38
CA LEU A 185 -9.36 3.30 -8.88
C LEU A 185 -9.95 1.91 -8.69
N SER A 186 -10.59 1.67 -7.56
CA SER A 186 -11.28 0.41 -7.33
C SER A 186 -12.56 0.63 -6.53
N CYS A 187 -13.53 -0.23 -6.81
CA CYS A 187 -14.78 -0.35 -6.10
C CYS A 187 -14.88 -1.80 -5.62
N ALA A 188 -14.57 -2.03 -4.36
CA ALA A 188 -14.81 -3.32 -3.72
C ALA A 188 -16.26 -3.35 -3.23
N GLY A 189 -17.01 -4.37 -3.69
CA GLY A 189 -18.34 -4.72 -3.17
C GLY A 189 -18.25 -5.81 -2.13
#